data_AF-A0A0S3UBC6-F1
#
_entry.id   AF-A0A0S3UBC6-F1
#
_cell.length_a   1.000
_cell.length_b   1.000
_cell.length_c   1.000
_cell.angle_alpha   90.00
_cell.angle_beta   90.00
_cell.angle_gamma   90.00
#
_symmetry.space_group_name_H-M   'P 1'
#
loop_
_entity.id
_entity.type
_entity.pdbx_description
1 polymer ?
#
loop_
_entity_poly.entity_id
_entity_poly.type
_entity_poly.pdbx_seq_one_letter_code
_entity_poly.pdbx_strand_id
1 'polypeptide(L)'
;MSNQTSRIVAYLSGGIAFVASVLIYLTYVYQLGFPDGFITELGRAQRELAYRFIGISAGLGTYFIYLGAIAARRSIQKKLAIAVFLYVICAIAISMIDYYYRLNLPNSTGG
;
A
#
# COMPACT_ATOMS: atom_id res chain seq x y z
N MET A 1 10.44 -9.40 -22.94
CA MET A 1 10.99 -9.48 -21.56
C MET A 1 11.38 -10.91 -21.27
N SER A 2 12.60 -11.21 -20.79
CA SER A 2 12.98 -12.61 -20.48
C SER A 2 12.29 -13.09 -19.19
N ASN A 3 12.11 -14.40 -19.01
CA ASN A 3 11.53 -14.96 -17.78
C ASN A 3 12.35 -14.60 -16.52
N GLN A 4 13.68 -14.48 -16.64
CA GLN A 4 14.53 -14.00 -15.55
C GLN A 4 14.20 -12.54 -15.19
N THR A 5 14.05 -11.67 -16.20
CA THR A 5 13.70 -10.26 -15.96
C THR A 5 12.33 -10.14 -15.28
N SER A 6 11.32 -10.90 -15.73
CA SER A 6 9.98 -10.88 -15.10
C SER A 6 10.02 -11.36 -13.66
N ARG A 7 10.90 -12.32 -13.33
CA ARG A 7 11.09 -12.80 -11.97
C ARG A 7 11.67 -11.74 -11.04
N ILE A 8 12.72 -11.06 -11.49
CA ILE A 8 13.36 -9.97 -10.73
C ILE A 8 12.35 -8.85 -10.48
N VAL A 9 11.62 -8.43 -11.51
CA VAL A 9 10.59 -7.39 -11.37
C VAL A 9 9.50 -7.81 -10.39
N ALA A 10 9.03 -9.06 -10.43
CA ALA A 10 8.04 -9.54 -9.47
C ALA A 10 8.55 -9.44 -8.02
N TYR A 11 9.77 -9.89 -7.72
CA TYR A 11 10.33 -9.75 -6.37
C TYR A 11 10.54 -8.29 -5.95
N LEU A 12 11.00 -7.44 -6.86
CA LEU A 12 11.14 -6.00 -6.59
C LEU A 12 9.78 -5.36 -6.27
N SER A 13 8.74 -5.67 -7.05
CA SER A 13 7.38 -5.17 -6.78
C SER A 13 6.86 -5.65 -5.43
N GLY A 14 7.12 -6.92 -5.06
CA GLY A 14 6.77 -7.44 -3.75
C GLY A 14 7.49 -6.71 -2.61
N GLY A 15 8.80 -6.46 -2.77
CA GLY A 15 9.58 -5.68 -1.81
C GLY A 15 9.08 -4.25 -1.66
N ILE A 16 8.77 -3.57 -2.77
CA ILE A 16 8.19 -2.22 -2.76
C ILE A 16 6.85 -2.21 -2.00
N ALA A 17 5.97 -3.16 -2.26
CA ALA A 17 4.68 -3.25 -1.56
C ALA A 17 4.87 -3.45 -0.05
N PHE A 18 5.86 -4.25 0.35
CA PHE A 18 6.18 -4.44 1.76
C PHE A 18 6.74 -3.17 2.42
N VAL A 19 7.71 -2.51 1.79
CA VAL A 19 8.27 -1.24 2.29
C VAL A 19 7.20 -0.17 2.38
N ALA A 20 6.33 -0.04 1.38
CA ALA A 20 5.20 0.90 1.40
C ALA A 20 4.27 0.63 2.59
N SER A 21 3.98 -0.65 2.87
CA SER A 21 3.17 -1.05 4.04
C SER A 21 3.80 -0.61 5.35
N VAL A 22 5.11 -0.82 5.52
CA VAL A 22 5.84 -0.45 6.72
C VAL A 22 5.87 1.07 6.90
N LEU A 23 6.17 1.82 5.85
CA LEU A 23 6.18 3.29 5.90
C LEU A 23 4.81 3.85 6.28
N ILE A 24 3.74 3.33 5.69
CA ILE A 24 2.37 3.77 6.01
C ILE A 24 1.98 3.40 7.44
N TYR A 25 2.38 2.23 7.93
CA TYR A 25 2.17 1.87 9.34
C TYR A 25 2.86 2.87 10.27
N LEU A 26 4.13 3.18 10.01
CA LEU A 26 4.89 4.11 10.85
C LEU A 26 4.26 5.51 10.85
N THR A 27 3.89 6.03 9.68
CA THR A 27 3.34 7.38 9.54
C THR A 27 1.91 7.50 10.05
N TYR A 28 1.05 6.52 9.77
CA TYR A 28 -0.41 6.66 9.95
C TYR A 28 -1.04 5.77 11.02
N VAL A 29 -0.29 4.80 11.55
CA VAL A 29 -0.81 3.88 12.58
C VAL A 29 -0.03 4.03 13.88
N TYR A 30 1.30 4.12 13.80
CA TYR A 30 2.16 4.24 14.97
C TYR A 30 2.20 5.67 15.52
N GLN A 31 2.28 6.68 14.64
CA GLN A 31 2.39 8.09 15.05
C GLN A 31 1.04 8.79 15.27
N LEU A 32 -0.07 8.16 14.89
CA LEU A 32 -1.38 8.82 14.84
C LEU A 32 -2.13 8.63 16.18
N GLY A 33 -1.63 9.36 17.18
CA GLY A 33 -2.23 9.57 18.49
C GLY A 33 -1.57 10.78 19.15
N PHE A 34 -2.37 11.71 19.68
CA PHE A 34 -1.82 12.74 20.56
C PHE A 34 -1.16 12.06 21.78
N PRO A 35 -0.17 12.67 22.43
CA PRO A 35 0.45 12.13 23.65
C PRO A 35 -0.54 11.85 24.79
N ASP A 36 -1.75 12.43 24.72
CA ASP A 36 -2.87 12.27 25.66
C ASP A 36 -3.84 11.13 25.28
N GLY A 37 -3.63 10.47 24.14
CA GLY A 37 -4.48 9.37 23.65
C GLY A 37 -5.70 9.79 22.85
N PHE A 38 -5.94 11.08 22.60
CA PHE A 38 -7.02 11.52 21.72
C PHE A 38 -6.65 11.34 20.24
N ILE A 39 -7.62 10.91 19.43
CA ILE A 39 -7.48 10.78 17.98
C ILE A 39 -8.55 11.65 17.34
N THR A 40 -8.11 12.55 16.46
CA THR A 40 -8.99 13.45 15.68
C THR A 40 -9.89 12.64 14.75
N GLU A 41 -11.02 13.19 14.32
CA GLU A 41 -11.85 12.51 13.31
C GLU A 41 -11.07 12.21 12.03
N LEU A 42 -10.21 13.15 11.60
CA LEU A 42 -9.28 12.92 10.50
C LEU A 42 -8.32 11.78 10.80
N GLY A 43 -7.73 11.77 11.99
CA GLY A 43 -6.74 10.77 12.38
C GLY A 43 -7.31 9.37 12.45
N ARG A 44 -8.56 9.23 12.91
CA ARG A 44 -9.27 7.96 12.92
C ARG A 44 -9.52 7.46 11.50
N ALA A 45 -9.98 8.34 10.60
CA ALA A 45 -10.22 8.02 9.20
C ALA A 45 -8.92 7.62 8.47
N GLN A 46 -7.83 8.36 8.69
CA GLN A 46 -6.52 8.07 8.11
C GLN A 46 -5.93 6.74 8.62
N ARG A 47 -6.10 6.44 9.91
CA ARG A 47 -5.64 5.18 10.50
C ARG A 47 -6.39 3.97 9.92
N GLU A 48 -7.71 4.08 9.77
CA GLU A 48 -8.50 3.02 9.14
C GLU A 48 -8.11 2.81 7.67
N LEU A 49 -7.92 3.91 6.93
CA LEU A 49 -7.46 3.88 5.55
C LEU A 49 -6.06 3.24 5.43
N ALA A 50 -5.16 3.54 6.37
CA ALA A 50 -3.82 2.97 6.44
C ALA A 50 -3.85 1.45 6.65
N TYR A 51 -4.69 0.93 7.56
CA TYR A 51 -4.84 -0.52 7.73
C TYR A 51 -5.36 -1.21 6.46
N ARG A 52 -6.33 -0.59 5.77
CA ARG A 52 -6.83 -1.10 4.49
C ARG A 52 -5.70 -1.14 3.44
N PHE A 53 -4.90 -0.07 3.34
CA PHE A 53 -3.77 -0.01 2.42
C PHE A 53 -2.71 -1.08 2.73
N ILE A 54 -2.37 -1.26 4.01
CA ILE A 54 -1.43 -2.29 4.47
C ILE A 54 -1.94 -3.69 4.09
N GLY A 55 -3.23 -3.98 4.32
CA GLY A 55 -3.83 -5.26 3.94
C GLY A 55 -3.73 -5.54 2.45
N ILE A 56 -4.07 -4.55 1.61
CA ILE A 56 -3.97 -4.65 0.14
C ILE A 56 -2.51 -4.88 -0.28
N SER A 57 -1.58 -4.13 0.30
CA SER A 57 -0.16 -4.18 -0.03
C SER A 57 0.49 -5.48 0.41
N ALA A 58 0.11 -6.02 1.58
CA ALA A 58 0.55 -7.34 2.03
C ALA A 58 0.01 -8.46 1.11
N GLY A 59 -1.26 -8.40 0.73
CA GLY A 59 -1.88 -9.35 -0.20
C GLY A 59 -1.22 -9.35 -1.58
N LEU A 60 -1.10 -8.16 -2.18
CA LEU A 60 -0.44 -8.00 -3.48
C LEU A 60 1.06 -8.29 -3.41
N GLY A 61 1.74 -7.92 -2.33
CA GLY A 61 3.15 -8.24 -2.09
C GLY A 61 3.38 -9.76 -2.06
N THR A 62 2.55 -10.50 -1.33
CA THR A 62 2.59 -11.97 -1.31
C THR A 62 2.33 -12.56 -2.69
N TYR A 63 1.36 -12.00 -3.43
CA TYR A 63 1.08 -12.43 -4.80
C TYR A 63 2.23 -12.16 -5.76
N PHE A 64 2.94 -11.04 -5.63
CA PHE A 64 4.15 -10.75 -6.41
C PHE A 64 5.26 -11.76 -6.14
N ILE A 65 5.48 -12.13 -4.86
CA ILE A 65 6.46 -13.17 -4.49
C ILE A 65 6.07 -14.51 -5.12
N TYR A 66 4.78 -14.88 -5.06
CA TYR A 66 4.26 -16.08 -5.70
C TYR A 66 4.49 -16.07 -7.22
N LEU A 67 4.20 -14.95 -7.90
CA LEU A 67 4.47 -14.80 -9.33
C LEU A 67 5.95 -14.96 -9.65
N GLY A 68 6.84 -14.39 -8.83
CA GLY A 68 8.29 -14.58 -8.95
C GLY A 68 8.71 -16.05 -8.85
N ALA A 69 8.15 -16.80 -7.89
CA ALA A 69 8.45 -18.23 -7.72
C ALA A 69 8.06 -19.07 -8.95
N ILE A 70 6.91 -18.79 -9.57
CA ILE A 70 6.43 -19.55 -10.74
C ILE A 70 7.01 -19.06 -12.08
N ALA A 71 7.63 -17.88 -12.13
CA ALA A 71 8.23 -17.29 -13.33
C ALA A 71 9.34 -18.17 -13.96
N ALA A 72 9.94 -19.06 -13.17
CA ALA A 72 10.93 -20.03 -13.66
C ALA A 72 10.33 -21.09 -14.61
N ARG A 73 9.01 -21.35 -14.51
CA ARG A 73 8.34 -22.44 -15.23
C ARG A 73 7.36 -21.95 -16.30
N ARG A 74 6.83 -20.72 -16.20
CA ARG A 74 5.82 -20.17 -17.11
C ARG A 74 6.01 -18.68 -17.33
N SER A 75 5.53 -18.19 -18.48
CA SER A 75 5.47 -16.74 -18.74
C SER A 75 4.43 -16.08 -17.83
N ILE A 76 4.88 -15.11 -17.03
CA ILE A 76 4.04 -14.38 -16.06
C ILE A 76 3.71 -12.95 -16.48
N GLN A 77 4.22 -12.48 -17.61
CA GLN A 77 4.22 -11.07 -18.01
C GLN A 77 2.83 -10.41 -17.91
N LYS A 78 1.79 -11.04 -18.47
CA LYS A 78 0.42 -10.50 -18.43
C LYS A 78 -0.11 -10.42 -17.00
N LYS A 79 0.10 -11.47 -16.18
CA LYS A 79 -0.35 -11.51 -14.79
C LYS A 79 0.38 -10.48 -13.92
N LEU A 80 1.68 -10.33 -14.14
CA LEU A 80 2.52 -9.35 -13.47
C LEU A 80 2.09 -7.92 -13.83
N ALA A 81 1.88 -7.65 -15.12
CA ALA A 81 1.42 -6.34 -15.58
C ALA A 81 0.06 -5.96 -14.99
N ILE A 82 -0.91 -6.89 -14.97
CA ILE A 82 -2.22 -6.68 -14.33
C ILE A 82 -2.05 -6.42 -12.82
N ALA A 83 -1.22 -7.20 -12.12
CA ALA A 83 -1.01 -7.02 -10.69
C ALA A 83 -0.37 -5.67 -10.35
N VAL A 84 0.64 -5.24 -11.13
CA VAL A 84 1.25 -3.91 -10.98
C VAL A 84 0.22 -2.81 -11.26
N PHE A 85 -0.55 -2.95 -12.34
CA PHE A 85 -1.58 -1.98 -12.70
C PHE A 85 -2.64 -1.84 -11.60
N LEU A 86 -3.13 -2.96 -11.05
CA LEU A 86 -4.07 -2.96 -9.92
C LEU A 86 -3.47 -2.30 -8.69
N TYR A 87 -2.20 -2.59 -8.36
CA TYR A 87 -1.52 -1.96 -7.24
C TYR A 87 -1.45 -0.44 -7.39
N VAL A 88 -1.12 0.06 -8.59
CA VAL A 88 -1.08 1.50 -8.89
C VAL A 88 -2.47 2.12 -8.77
N ILE A 89 -3.52 1.48 -9.29
CA ILE A 89 -4.90 1.97 -9.14
C ILE A 89 -5.29 2.07 -7.67
N CYS A 90 -5.01 1.03 -6.87
CA CYS A 90 -5.29 1.04 -5.43
C CYS A 90 -4.55 2.18 -4.72
N ALA A 91 -3.27 2.41 -5.07
CA ALA A 91 -2.48 3.50 -4.51
C ALA A 91 -3.05 4.89 -4.87
N ILE A 92 -3.48 5.09 -6.12
CA ILE A 92 -4.13 6.33 -6.56
C ILE A 92 -5.45 6.54 -5.81
N ALA A 93 -6.31 5.53 -5.77
CA ALA A 93 -7.61 5.61 -5.10
C ALA A 93 -7.46 5.96 -3.61
N ILE A 94 -6.51 5.31 -2.92
CA ILE A 94 -6.26 5.58 -1.51
C ILE A 94 -5.66 6.98 -1.30
N SER A 95 -4.78 7.43 -2.18
CA SER A 95 -4.24 8.80 -2.15
C SER A 95 -5.34 9.85 -2.35
N MET A 96 -6.30 9.59 -3.24
CA MET A 96 -7.46 10.47 -3.46
C MET A 96 -8.37 10.52 -2.23
N ILE A 97 -8.59 9.39 -1.56
CA ILE A 97 -9.39 9.33 -0.33
C ILE A 97 -8.69 10.10 0.80
N ASP A 98 -7.37 9.91 0.99
CA ASP A 98 -6.60 10.67 1.98
C ASP A 98 -6.67 12.19 1.70
N TYR A 99 -6.52 12.59 0.43
CA TYR A 99 -6.65 13.98 0.03
C TYR A 99 -8.05 14.53 0.33
N TYR A 100 -9.10 13.76 0.03
CA TYR A 100 -10.48 14.12 0.36
C TYR A 100 -10.67 14.28 1.87
N TYR A 101 -10.14 13.38 2.69
CA TYR A 101 -10.19 13.49 4.14
C TYR A 101 -9.50 14.77 4.63
N ARG A 102 -8.31 15.10 4.12
CA ARG A 102 -7.58 16.32 4.50
C ARG A 102 -8.32 17.61 4.15
N LEU A 103 -9.14 17.59 3.10
CA LEU A 103 -9.93 18.76 2.68
C LEU A 103 -11.23 18.93 3.47
N ASN A 104 -11.86 17.82 3.90
CA ASN A 104 -13.23 17.84 4.40
C ASN A 104 -13.36 17.53 5.90
N LEU A 105 -12.38 16.84 6.50
CA LEU A 105 -12.41 16.54 7.92
C LEU A 105 -11.60 17.59 8.68
N PRO A 106 -12.14 18.10 9.81
CA PRO A 106 -11.41 19.03 10.63
C PRO A 106 -10.15 18.35 11.16
N ASN A 107 -8.99 18.92 10.82
CA ASN A 107 -7.81 18.74 11.63
C ASN A 107 -8.14 19.38 12.98
N SER A 108 -8.10 18.63 14.08
CA SER A 108 -8.12 19.24 15.41
C SER A 108 -6.76 19.89 15.66
N THR A 109 -6.50 20.96 14.90
CA THR A 109 -5.55 22.00 15.21
C THR A 109 -6.40 23.13 15.81
N GLY A 110 -6.98 22.86 16.98
CA GLY A 110 -7.39 23.94 17.87
C GLY A 110 -6.12 24.46 18.53
N GLY A 111 -5.90 25.77 18.43
CA GLY A 111 -5.14 26.47 19.46
C GLY A 111 -5.91 26.48 20.77
#